data_AF-A0A1M6YVW2-F1
#
_entry.id   AF-A0A1M6YVW2-F1
#
_cell.length_a   1.000
_cell.length_b   1.000
_cell.length_c   1.000
_cell.angle_alpha   90.00
_cell.angle_beta   90.00
_cell.angle_gamma   90.00
#
_symmetry.space_group_name_H-M   'P 1'
#
loop_
_entity.id
_entity.type
_entity.pdbx_description
1 polymer ?
#
loop_
_entity_poly.entity_id
_entity_poly.type
_entity_poly.pdbx_seq_one_letter_code
_entity_poly.pdbx_strand_id
1 'polypeptide(L)' 'MQLSRMETAIERMHRRAALWHAARLACGTWGEFRAAWPSIQRAVDAQLAREFGA' A
#
# COMPACT_ATOMS: atom_id res chain seq x y z
N MET A 1 6.83 21.23 -9.39
CA MET A 1 8.06 20.92 -8.63
C MET A 1 8.25 19.42 -8.71
N GLN A 2 9.35 18.93 -9.27
CA GLN A 2 9.62 17.50 -9.38
C GLN A 2 10.28 17.05 -8.07
N LEU A 3 9.69 16.05 -7.40
CA LEU A 3 10.25 15.48 -6.18
C LEU A 3 11.59 14.80 -6.50
N SER A 4 12.52 14.86 -5.56
CA SER A 4 13.74 14.06 -5.59
C SER A 4 13.40 12.58 -5.47
N ARG A 5 14.37 11.71 -5.82
CA ARG A 5 14.23 10.26 -5.64
C ARG A 5 13.98 9.87 -4.18
N MET A 6 14.59 10.58 -3.24
CA MET A 6 14.41 10.34 -1.81
C MET A 6 12.99 10.71 -1.35
N GLU A 7 12.51 11.89 -1.73
CA GLU A 7 11.13 12.31 -1.40
C GLU A 7 10.10 11.36 -2.03
N THR A 8 10.35 10.91 -3.27
CA THR A 8 9.51 9.92 -3.95
C THR A 8 9.48 8.58 -3.20
N ALA A 9 10.62 8.13 -2.67
CA ALA A 9 10.70 6.90 -1.90
C ALA A 9 9.98 7.00 -0.54
N ILE A 10 10.12 8.15 0.14
CA ILE A 10 9.41 8.44 1.40
C ILE A 10 7.90 8.45 1.16
N GLU A 11 7.45 9.13 0.10
CA GLU A 11 6.04 9.21 -0.25
C GLU A 11 5.47 7.82 -0.59
N ARG A 12 6.21 7.02 -1.39
CA ARG A 12 5.84 5.63 -1.69
C ARG A 12 5.72 4.78 -0.41
N MET A 13 6.59 4.96 0.57
CA MET A 13 6.53 4.26 1.86
C MET A 13 5.30 4.67 2.66
N HIS A 14 5.03 5.97 2.83
CA HIS A 14 3.84 6.44 3.54
C HIS A 14 2.55 5.96 2.87
N ARG A 15 2.53 6.00 1.54
CA ARG A 15 1.40 5.52 0.76
C ARG A 15 1.15 4.03 0.94
N ARG A 16 2.21 3.22 0.93
CA ARG A 16 2.13 1.78 1.23
C ARG A 16 1.51 1.55 2.61
N ALA A 17 1.96 2.26 3.64
CA ALA A 17 1.44 2.14 4.99
C ALA A 17 -0.05 2.51 5.07
N ALA A 18 -0.46 3.59 4.40
CA ALA A 18 -1.85 4.02 4.32
C ALA A 18 -2.75 2.96 3.67
N LEU A 19 -2.31 2.35 2.56
CA LEU A 19 -3.07 1.30 1.88
C LEU A 19 -3.23 0.04 2.74
N TRP A 20 -2.17 -0.37 3.43
CA TRP A 20 -2.23 -1.50 4.38
C TRP A 20 -3.16 -1.22 5.55
N HIS A 21 -3.12 0.00 6.09
CA HIS A 21 -4.02 0.40 7.15
C HIS A 21 -5.48 0.40 6.69
N ALA A 22 -5.76 0.95 5.50
CA ALA A 22 -7.09 0.94 4.91
C ALA A 22 -7.61 -0.49 4.69
N ALA A 23 -6.77 -1.40 4.18
CA ALA A 23 -7.13 -2.80 4.01
C ALA A 23 -7.44 -3.48 5.35
N ARG A 24 -6.69 -3.16 6.41
CA ARG A 24 -6.98 -3.66 7.76
C ARG A 24 -8.31 -3.17 8.31
N LEU A 25 -8.65 -1.89 8.09
CA LEU A 25 -9.92 -1.31 8.52
C LEU A 25 -11.13 -1.87 7.75
N ALA A 26 -10.93 -2.29 6.50
CA ALA A 26 -11.97 -2.93 5.69
C ALA A 26 -12.30 -4.37 6.11
N CYS A 27 -11.40 -5.05 6.84
CA CYS A 27 -11.65 -6.39 7.37
C CYS A 27 -12.35 -6.30 8.74
N GLY A 28 -13.43 -7.07 8.90
CA GLY A 28 -14.22 -7.12 10.15
C GLY A 28 -13.46 -7.81 11.29
N THR A 29 -12.59 -8.76 10.97
CA THR A 29 -11.76 -9.45 11.96
C THR A 29 -10.28 -9.53 11.57
N TRP A 30 -9.43 -9.83 12.56
CA TRP A 30 -8.02 -10.12 12.31
C TRP A 30 -7.81 -11.39 11.49
N GLY A 31 -8.70 -12.39 11.64
CA GLY A 31 -8.65 -13.63 10.87
C GLY A 31 -8.90 -13.39 9.38
N GLU A 32 -9.91 -12.59 9.05
CA GLU A 32 -10.21 -12.18 7.67
C GLU A 32 -9.04 -11.41 7.04
N PHE A 33 -8.46 -10.46 7.78
CA PHE A 33 -7.30 -9.71 7.31
C PHE A 33 -6.11 -10.62 6.99
N ARG A 34 -5.81 -11.58 7.87
CA ARG A 34 -4.73 -12.55 7.64
C ARG A 34 -5.01 -13.45 6.44
N ALA A 35 -6.24 -13.93 6.29
CA ALA A 35 -6.65 -14.74 5.15
C ALA A 35 -6.53 -13.98 3.82
N ALA A 36 -6.85 -12.68 3.82
CA ALA A 36 -6.77 -11.83 2.64
C ALA A 36 -5.36 -11.28 2.35
N TRP A 37 -4.38 -11.50 3.23
CA TRP A 37 -3.05 -10.88 3.17
C TRP A 37 -2.36 -10.98 1.80
N PRO A 38 -2.32 -12.15 1.12
CA PRO A 38 -1.65 -12.25 -0.18
C PRO A 38 -2.35 -11.41 -1.26
N SER A 39 -3.68 -11.31 -1.20
CA SER A 39 -4.48 -10.50 -2.13
C SER A 39 -4.29 -9.00 -1.86
N ILE A 40 -4.24 -8.62 -0.58
CA ILE A 40 -3.95 -7.23 -0.17
C ILE A 40 -2.57 -6.82 -0.66
N GLN A 41 -1.53 -7.65 -0.45
CA GLN A 41 -0.17 -7.36 -0.92
C GLN A 41 -0.14 -7.08 -2.43
N ARG A 42 -0.77 -7.94 -3.25
CA ARG A 42 -0.85 -7.74 -4.71
C ARG A 42 -1.57 -6.45 -5.09
N ALA A 43 -2.68 -6.13 -4.41
CA ALA A 43 -3.44 -4.91 -4.66
C ALA A 43 -2.63 -3.65 -4.28
N VAL A 44 -1.94 -3.68 -3.14
CA VAL A 44 -1.06 -2.58 -2.70
C VAL A 44 0.08 -2.37 -3.68
N ASP A 45 0.77 -3.43 -4.10
CA ASP A 45 1.89 -3.30 -5.04
C ASP A 45 1.42 -2.80 -6.41
N ALA A 46 0.29 -3.31 -6.90
CA ALA A 46 -0.31 -2.82 -8.14
C ALA A 46 -0.70 -1.33 -8.05
N GLN A 47 -1.24 -0.90 -6.91
CA GLN A 47 -1.60 0.51 -6.71
C GLN A 47 -0.36 1.41 -6.65
N LEU A 48 0.68 1.00 -5.92
CA LEU A 48 1.93 1.75 -5.85
C LEU A 48 2.63 1.84 -7.21
N ALA A 49 2.60 0.77 -8.02
CA ALA A 49 3.15 0.79 -9.37
C ALA A 49 2.40 1.76 -10.29
N ARG A 50 1.07 1.90 -10.13
CA ARG A 50 0.27 2.88 -10.89
C ARG A 50 0.59 4.32 -10.48
N GLU A 51 0.81 4.56 -9.19
CA GLU A 51 1.03 5.91 -8.65
C GLU A 51 2.47 6.40 -8.84
N PHE A 52 3.46 5.53 -8.72
CA PHE A 52 4.89 5.90 -8.71
C PHE A 52 5.70 5.32 -9.87
N GLY A 53 5.10 4.51 -10.73
CA GLY A 53 5.82 3.71 -11.73
C GLY A 53 6.42 2.42 -11.14
N ALA A 54 6.86 1.54 -12.04
CA ALA A 54 7.52 0.28 -11.69
C ALA A 54 8.92 0.53 -11.10
#